data_AF-A0A8H3IAH0-F1
#
_entry.id   AF-A0A8H3IAH0-F1
#
_cell.length_a   1.000
_cell.length_b   1.000
_cell.length_c   1.000
_cell.angle_alpha   90.00
_cell.angle_beta   90.00
_cell.angle_gamma   90.00
#
_symmetry.space_group_name_H-M   'P 1'
#
loop_
_entity.id
_entity.type
_entity.pdbx_description
1 polymer ?
#
loop_
_entity_poly.entity_id
_entity_poly.type
_entity_poly.pdbx_seq_one_letter_code
_entity_poly.pdbx_strand_id
1 'polypeptide(L)' 'MVRNIVVLGGSSHPSLTETICDQLGLPPGNVLLTKFSVGETRVEIKESVRIISGQRRIHSMSAMI' A
#
# COMPACT_ATOMS: atom_id res chain seq x y z
N MET A 1 -22.63 1.92 -2.76
CA MET A 1 -21.53 2.50 -1.97
C MET A 1 -20.22 2.02 -2.58
N VAL A 2 -19.33 2.92 -2.99
CA VAL A 2 -18.06 2.61 -3.69
C VAL A 2 -17.08 1.86 -2.77
N ARG A 3 -17.24 0.54 -2.63
CA ARG A 3 -16.44 -0.33 -1.74
C ARG A 3 -15.19 -0.90 -2.42
N ASN A 4 -14.49 -0.10 -3.24
CA ASN A 4 -13.34 -0.61 -4.00
C ASN A 4 -12.29 0.47 -4.33
N ILE A 5 -12.06 1.42 -3.43
CA ILE A 5 -11.03 2.46 -3.59
C ILE A 5 -9.95 2.22 -2.54
N VAL A 6 -8.70 2.16 -2.99
CA VAL A 6 -7.50 2.10 -2.15
C VAL A 6 -6.63 3.29 -2.53
N VAL A 7 -6.19 4.07 -1.54
CA VAL A 7 -5.28 5.21 -1.75
C VAL A 7 -3.88 4.81 -1.33
N LEU A 8 -2.93 4.84 -2.25
CA LEU A 8 -1.51 4.56 -1.98
C LEU A 8 -0.71 5.87 -2.09
N GLY A 9 0.07 6.17 -1.05
CA GLY A 9 0.97 7.31 -0.99
C GLY A 9 2.43 6.90 -1.12
N GLY A 10 3.25 7.77 -1.71
CA GLY A 10 4.71 7.65 -1.68
C GLY A 10 5.34 8.32 -0.46
N SER A 11 6.65 8.21 -0.31
CA SER A 11 7.38 8.76 0.85
C SER A 11 7.64 10.26 0.78
N SER A 12 7.33 10.93 -0.34
CA SER A 12 7.62 12.35 -0.52
C SER A 12 6.76 13.26 0.36
N HIS A 13 5.49 12.91 0.58
CA HIS A 13 4.54 13.69 1.39
C HIS A 13 3.52 12.80 2.13
N PRO A 14 3.93 12.05 3.18
CA PRO A 14 3.04 11.14 3.89
C PRO A 14 1.81 11.83 4.49
N SER A 15 1.99 13.05 5.03
CA SER A 15 0.89 13.84 5.63
C SER A 15 -0.20 14.24 4.62
N LEU A 16 0.16 14.42 3.34
CA LEU A 16 -0.82 14.70 2.29
C LEU A 16 -1.68 13.48 2.01
N THR A 17 -1.08 12.29 1.97
CA THR A 17 -1.83 11.03 1.81
C THR A 17 -2.81 10.81 2.96
N GLU A 18 -2.36 11.05 4.20
CA GLU A 18 -3.24 10.97 5.39
C GLU A 18 -4.41 11.95 5.28
N THR A 19 -4.14 13.22 4.96
CA THR A 19 -5.17 14.25 4.81
C THR A 19 -6.22 13.86 3.77
N ILE A 20 -5.80 13.32 2.63
CA ILE A 20 -6.73 12.86 1.58
C ILE A 20 -7.58 11.69 2.08
N CYS A 21 -6.97 10.73 2.77
CA CYS A 21 -7.65 9.56 3.33
C CYS A 21 -8.69 9.97 4.39
N ASP A 22 -8.35 10.92 5.26
CA ASP A 22 -9.25 11.48 6.27
C ASP A 22 -10.47 12.16 5.64
N GLN A 23 -10.26 12.97 4.59
CA GLN A 23 -11.36 13.63 3.87
C GLN A 23 -12.29 12.63 3.18
N LEU A 24 -11.76 11.50 2.73
CA LEU A 24 -12.52 10.43 2.08
C LEU A 24 -13.13 9.44 3.07
N GLY A 25 -12.80 9.52 4.36
CA GLY A 25 -13.28 8.59 5.39
C GLY A 25 -12.80 7.15 5.20
N LEU A 26 -11.59 6.96 4.66
CA LEU A 26 -10.99 5.64 4.40
C LEU A 26 -9.55 5.58 4.91
N PRO A 27 -9.03 4.41 5.29
CA PRO A 27 -7.64 4.28 5.69
C PRO A 27 -6.70 4.31 4.46
N PRO A 28 -5.46 4.81 4.60
CA PRO A 28 -4.44 4.66 3.57
C PRO A 28 -4.10 3.17 3.35
N GLY A 29 -3.76 2.83 2.12
CA GLY A 29 -3.40 1.46 1.77
C GLY A 29 -2.06 1.01 2.38
N ASN A 30 -1.99 -0.27 2.72
CA ASN A 30 -0.83 -0.90 3.33
C ASN A 30 0.29 -1.12 2.30
N VAL A 31 1.34 -0.30 2.40
CA VAL A 31 2.50 -0.34 1.51
C VAL A 31 3.80 -0.26 2.31
N LEU A 32 4.79 -1.04 1.90
CA LEU A 32 6.18 -0.87 2.35
C LEU A 32 6.94 -0.06 1.31
N LEU A 33 7.48 1.07 1.74
CA LEU A 33 8.35 1.93 0.95
C LEU A 33 9.74 1.93 1.55
N THR A 34 10.70 1.34 0.84
CA THR A 34 12.09 1.26 1.30
C THR A 34 13.04 1.44 0.13
N LYS A 35 14.34 1.45 0.40
CA LYS A 35 15.37 1.34 -0.63
C LYS A 35 16.16 0.06 -0.42
N PHE A 36 16.55 -0.59 -1.51
CA PHE A 36 17.58 -1.62 -1.46
C PHE A 36 18.92 -1.00 -1.09
N SER A 37 19.87 -1.82 -0.65
CA SER A 37 21.22 -1.37 -0.28
C SER A 37 21.95 -0.65 -1.43
N VAL A 38 21.61 -0.97 -2.68
CA VAL A 38 22.13 -0.32 -3.90
C VAL A 38 21.40 0.98 -4.29
N GLY A 39 20.46 1.45 -3.47
CA GLY A 39 19.76 2.74 -3.65
C GLY A 39 18.48 2.68 -4.49
N GLU A 40 18.20 1.55 -5.15
CA GLU A 40 16.96 1.31 -5.88
C GLU A 40 15.73 1.36 -4.95
N THR A 41 14.61 1.86 -5.47
CA THR A 41 13.38 1.98 -4.71
C THR A 41 12.63 0.65 -4.67
N ARG A 42 12.29 0.19 -3.46
CA ARG A 42 11.43 -0.96 -3.22
C ARG A 42 10.04 -0.49 -2.81
N VAL A 43 9.03 -0.96 -3.53
CA VAL A 43 7.62 -0.79 -3.20
C VAL A 43 6.97 -2.16 -3.10
N GLU A 44 6.31 -2.43 -1.98
CA GLU A 44 5.57 -3.68 -1.78
C GLU A 44 4.17 -3.38 -1.26
N ILE A 45 3.15 -3.73 -2.04
CA ILE A 45 1.75 -3.57 -1.69
C ILE A 45 1.34 -4.78 -0.83
N LYS A 46 0.96 -4.53 0.42
CA LYS A 46 0.63 -5.54 1.44
C LYS A 46 -0.88 -5.74 1.57
N GLU A 47 -1.62 -5.50 0.50
CA GLU A 47 -3.05 -5.79 0.38
C GLU A 47 -3.43 -6.07 -1.08
N SER A 48 -4.62 -6.65 -1.29
CA SER A 48 -5.11 -6.91 -2.65
C SER A 48 -5.74 -5.66 -3.25
N VAL A 49 -5.15 -5.15 -4.32
CA VAL A 49 -5.72 -4.04 -5.13
C VAL A 49 -6.53 -4.53 -6.34
N ARG A 50 -6.79 -5.84 -6.44
CA ARG A 50 -7.57 -6.40 -7.56
C ARG A 50 -9.06 -6.15 -7.36
N ILE A 51 -9.72 -5.75 -8.44
CA ILE A 51 -11.15 -5.42 -8.50
C ILE A 51 -12.06 -6.60 -8.12
N ILE A 52 -11.59 -7.84 -8.33
CA ILE A 52 -12.31 -9.07 -7.95
C ILE A 52 -12.03 -9.42 -6.49
N SER A 53 -13.00 -9.15 -5.63
CA SER A 53 -13.04 -9.51 -4.22
C SER A 53 -13.15 -11.02 -4.04
N GLY A 54 -12.06 -11.73 -4.29
CA GLY A 54 -11.83 -13.11 -3.88
C GLY A 54 -10.56 -13.13 -3.04
N GLN A 55 -10.74 -13.10 -1.72
CA GLN A 55 -9.69 -13.13 -0.69
C GLN A 55 -8.58 -14.11 -1.07
N ARG A 56 -7.42 -13.60 -1.53
CA ARG A 56 -6.20 -14.41 -1.64
C ARG A 56 -5.18 -13.86 -0.68
N ARG A 57 -4.96 -14.64 0.38
CA ARG A 57 -3.88 -14.50 1.36
C ARG A 57 -2.57 -14.17 0.65
N ILE A 58 -2.06 -12.98 0.89
CA ILE A 58 -0.64 -12.65 0.74
C ILE A 58 0.12 -13.50 1.76
N HIS A 59 0.62 -14.66 1.33
CA HIS A 59 1.61 -15.41 2.09
C HIS A 59 2.93 -14.68 1.90
N SER A 60 3.33 -13.89 2.90
CA SER A 60 4.67 -13.30 2.96
C SER A 60 5.67 -14.43 3.20
N MET A 61 6.19 -15.04 2.14
CA MET A 61 7.43 -15.80 2.23
C MET A 61 8.59 -14.80 2.28
N SER A 62 9.03 -14.48 3.49
CA SER A 62 10.31 -13.83 3.72
C SER A 62 11.41 -14.85 3.37
N ALA A 63 11.87 -14.87 2.12
CA ALA A 63 13.16 -15.43 1.79
C ALA A 63 14.22 -14.45 2.31
N MET A 64 14.67 -14.72 3.54
CA MET A 64 15.90 -14.17 4.10
C MET A 64 17.04 -14.87 3.37
N ILE A 65 17.91 -14.09 2.73
CA ILE A 65 19.28 -14.51 2.46
C ILE A 65 20.01 -14.55 3.80
#